data_AF-K9J9N1-F1
#
_entry.id   AF-K9J9N1-F1
#
_cell.length_a   1.000
_cell.length_b   1.000
_cell.length_c   1.000
_cell.angle_alpha   90.00
_cell.angle_beta   90.00
_cell.angle_gamma   90.00
#
_symmetry.space_group_name_H-M   'P 1'
#
loop_
_entity.id
_entity.type
_entity.pdbx_description
1 polymer ?
#
loop_
_entity_poly.entity_id
_entity_poly.type
_entity_poly.pdbx_seq_one_letter_code
_entity_poly.pdbx_strand_id
1 'polypeptide(L)'
;HFTAVPPRRSTYLDPSNGSLTQVTLEDESGRLRLTGPLLSTTQLVTGAIIAVLGTENASGDFEVIDIKVPDLPRQPARWERDGDKDIDKDRSKGKIAFVSGLGIAGSSGDTLALELLTDYLLGYTGPSATDDEALPPNASKITRLIIAGNSLGADVIEEAAASATQAAVFARKKNAKKYGYDAS
;
A
#
# COMPACT_ATOMS: atom_id res chain seq x y z
N HIS A 1 28.23 -9.43 1.67
CA HIS A 1 27.06 -9.86 0.87
C HIS A 1 25.95 -8.81 0.96
N PHE A 2 26.22 -7.55 0.57
CA PHE A 2 25.29 -6.41 0.72
C PHE A 2 24.61 -6.02 -0.60
N THR A 3 25.03 -6.63 -1.72
CA THR A 3 24.59 -6.29 -3.08
C THR A 3 23.52 -7.23 -3.65
N ALA A 4 23.25 -8.36 -3.00
CA ALA A 4 22.22 -9.28 -3.44
C ALA A 4 20.87 -8.88 -2.83
N VAL A 5 19.84 -8.76 -3.67
CA VAL A 5 18.46 -8.54 -3.22
C VAL A 5 18.07 -9.74 -2.34
N PRO A 6 17.62 -9.51 -1.08
CA PRO A 6 17.18 -10.62 -0.24
C PRO A 6 15.99 -11.33 -0.90
N PRO A 7 15.90 -12.66 -0.74
CA PRO A 7 14.78 -13.41 -1.30
C PRO A 7 13.46 -12.87 -0.76
N ARG A 8 12.44 -12.82 -1.63
CA ARG A 8 11.09 -12.40 -1.25
C ARG A 8 10.60 -13.30 -0.12
N ARG A 9 10.19 -12.69 0.99
CA ARG A 9 9.56 -13.38 2.12
C ARG A 9 8.06 -13.15 2.06
N SER A 10 7.28 -14.20 2.27
CA SER A 10 5.82 -14.06 2.43
C SER A 10 5.47 -13.31 3.70
N THR A 11 6.18 -13.58 4.79
CA THR A 11 6.05 -12.92 6.09
C THR A 11 7.41 -12.76 6.77
N TYR A 12 7.47 -11.86 7.74
CA TYR A 12 8.63 -11.72 8.65
C TYR A 12 8.41 -12.43 9.99
N LEU A 13 7.19 -12.91 10.26
CA LEU A 13 6.88 -13.73 11.41
C LEU A 13 7.36 -15.16 11.17
N ASP A 14 7.96 -15.77 12.19
CA ASP A 14 8.30 -17.19 12.19
C ASP A 14 7.05 -18.01 12.55
N PRO A 15 6.43 -18.73 11.60
CA PRO A 15 5.23 -19.52 11.86
C PRO A 15 5.52 -20.76 12.71
N SER A 16 6.79 -21.21 12.77
CA SER A 16 7.20 -22.37 13.57
C SER A 16 7.46 -22.01 15.02
N ASN A 17 7.87 -20.75 15.27
CA ASN A 17 8.17 -20.27 16.61
C ASN A 17 7.78 -18.82 16.81
N GLY A 18 6.47 -18.58 16.99
CA GLY A 18 5.93 -17.25 17.28
C GLY A 18 6.52 -16.59 18.53
N SER A 19 7.03 -17.39 19.49
CA SER A 19 7.64 -16.87 20.72
C SER A 19 8.97 -16.15 20.52
N LEU A 20 9.62 -16.32 19.35
CA LEU A 20 10.81 -15.55 18.98
C LEU A 20 10.48 -14.10 18.61
N THR A 21 9.22 -13.80 18.27
CA THR A 21 8.80 -12.44 17.97
C THR A 21 8.66 -11.67 19.28
N GLN A 22 9.52 -10.67 19.47
CA GLN A 22 9.45 -9.77 20.62
C GLN A 22 8.78 -8.47 20.23
N VAL A 23 7.87 -8.02 21.09
CA VAL A 23 7.22 -6.71 20.97
C VAL A 23 7.84 -5.80 22.01
N THR A 24 8.35 -4.65 21.56
CA THR A 24 8.95 -3.63 22.42
C THR A 24 8.22 -2.31 22.21
N LEU A 25 7.88 -1.61 23.29
CA LEU A 25 7.42 -0.24 23.26
C LEU A 25 8.64 0.69 23.24
N GLU A 26 8.66 1.66 22.33
CA GLU A 26 9.75 2.62 22.17
C GLU A 26 9.18 4.04 22.22
N ASP A 27 9.76 4.88 23.06
CA ASP A 27 9.49 6.31 23.17
C ASP A 27 10.80 7.12 23.20
N GLU A 28 10.72 8.42 23.48
CA GLU A 28 11.89 9.30 23.56
C GLU A 28 12.82 9.00 24.76
N SER A 29 12.33 8.24 25.75
CA SER A 29 13.04 7.86 26.97
C SER A 29 13.75 6.52 26.81
N GLY A 30 13.22 5.59 26.01
CA GLY A 30 13.90 4.34 25.71
C GLY A 30 13.00 3.23 25.19
N ARG A 31 13.38 1.98 25.49
CA ARG A 31 12.69 0.77 25.03
C ARG A 31 12.31 -0.13 26.20
N LEU A 32 11.09 -0.64 26.15
CA LEU A 32 10.53 -1.52 27.15
C LEU A 32 9.95 -2.78 26.48
N ARG A 33 10.37 -3.97 26.91
CA ARG A 33 9.83 -5.23 26.36
C ARG A 33 8.44 -5.47 26.93
N LEU A 34 7.48 -5.72 26.04
CA LEU A 34 6.12 -6.07 26.41
C LEU A 34 6.00 -7.59 26.53
N THR A 35 5.25 -8.04 27.52
CA THR A 35 4.93 -9.47 27.77
C THR A 35 3.45 -9.62 28.12
N GLY A 36 2.95 -10.86 28.08
CA GLY A 36 1.57 -11.17 28.46
C GLY A 36 0.70 -11.65 27.29
N PRO A 37 -0.46 -12.25 27.59
CA PRO A 37 -1.28 -12.94 26.60
C PRO A 37 -1.93 -12.00 25.58
N LEU A 38 -2.19 -10.74 25.94
CA LEU A 38 -2.82 -9.75 25.05
C LEU A 38 -2.04 -9.50 23.75
N LEU A 39 -0.72 -9.70 23.77
CA LEU A 39 0.14 -9.52 22.60
C LEU A 39 -0.11 -10.59 21.52
N SER A 40 -0.64 -11.75 21.90
CA SER A 40 -0.97 -12.83 20.96
C SER A 40 -2.29 -12.59 20.22
N THR A 41 -3.20 -11.82 20.81
CA THR A 41 -4.52 -11.51 20.23
C THR A 41 -4.55 -10.15 19.53
N THR A 42 -3.63 -9.25 19.87
CA THR A 42 -3.54 -7.91 19.29
C THR A 42 -2.55 -7.89 18.12
N GLN A 43 -3.03 -7.57 16.92
CA GLN A 43 -2.19 -7.48 15.73
C GLN A 43 -1.39 -6.17 15.71
N LEU A 44 -0.21 -6.19 16.32
CA LEU A 44 0.71 -5.07 16.34
C LEU A 44 1.75 -5.20 15.22
N VAL A 45 2.10 -4.05 14.63
CA VAL A 45 3.19 -3.93 13.66
C VAL A 45 4.12 -2.81 14.10
N THR A 46 5.41 -2.93 13.76
CA THR A 46 6.40 -1.88 14.08
C THR A 46 5.96 -0.54 13.49
N GLY A 47 6.01 0.51 14.31
CA GLY A 47 5.59 1.87 13.95
C GLY A 47 4.15 2.21 14.33
N ALA A 48 3.36 1.24 14.83
CA ALA A 48 2.06 1.54 15.41
C ALA A 48 2.20 2.28 16.75
N ILE A 49 1.50 3.41 16.88
CA ILE A 49 1.42 4.17 18.12
C ILE A 49 0.22 3.67 18.92
N ILE A 50 0.46 3.20 20.13
CA ILE A 50 -0.55 2.60 21.01
C ILE A 50 -0.40 3.12 22.44
N ALA A 51 -1.48 3.06 23.21
CA ALA A 51 -1.42 3.16 24.66
C ALA A 51 -1.45 1.75 25.27
N VAL A 52 -0.61 1.52 26.28
CA VAL A 52 -0.49 0.22 26.95
C VAL A 52 -0.65 0.45 28.45
N LEU A 53 -1.54 -0.31 29.08
CA LEU A 53 -1.70 -0.36 30.53
C LEU A 53 -1.11 -1.68 31.04
N GLY A 54 -0.32 -1.60 32.11
CA GLY A 54 0.36 -2.78 32.63
C GLY A 54 1.23 -2.47 33.83
N THR A 55 2.00 -3.46 34.25
CA THR A 55 2.92 -3.37 35.38
C THR A 55 4.28 -3.95 35.03
N GLU A 56 5.34 -3.33 35.54
CA GLU A 56 6.68 -3.90 35.43
C GLU A 56 6.82 -5.13 36.34
N ASN A 57 7.36 -6.22 35.81
CA ASN A 57 7.64 -7.43 36.57
C ASN A 57 9.06 -7.41 37.16
N ALA A 58 9.40 -8.39 38.00
CA ALA A 58 10.71 -8.47 38.64
C ALA A 58 11.90 -8.63 37.66
N SER A 59 11.64 -8.96 36.40
CA SER A 59 12.64 -9.07 35.33
C SER A 59 12.85 -7.77 34.55
N GLY A 60 12.08 -6.72 34.86
CA GLY A 60 12.10 -5.45 34.14
C GLY A 60 11.31 -5.47 32.82
N ASP A 61 10.52 -6.50 32.58
CA ASP A 61 9.58 -6.53 31.46
C ASP A 61 8.24 -5.94 31.87
N PHE A 62 7.51 -5.38 30.91
CA PHE A 62 6.20 -4.82 31.13
C PHE A 62 5.11 -5.85 30.82
N GLU A 63 4.41 -6.31 31.84
CA GLU A 63 3.28 -7.21 31.71
C GLU A 63 2.03 -6.42 31.32
N VAL A 64 1.51 -6.71 30.13
CA VAL A 64 0.40 -5.98 29.52
C VAL A 64 -0.93 -6.47 30.06
N ILE A 65 -1.70 -5.54 30.64
CA ILE A 65 -3.07 -5.76 31.13
C ILE A 65 -4.08 -5.32 30.07
N ASP A 66 -3.84 -4.18 29.40
CA ASP A 66 -4.73 -3.66 28.35
C ASP A 66 -3.95 -2.89 27.26
N ILE A 67 -4.50 -2.88 26.04
CA ILE A 67 -3.96 -2.15 24.89
C ILE A 67 -5.07 -1.32 24.25
N LYS A 68 -4.83 -0.04 24.06
CA LYS A 68 -5.71 0.87 23.32
C LYS A 68 -5.03 1.41 22.08
N VAL A 69 -5.62 1.12 20.92
CA VAL A 69 -5.23 1.72 19.63
C VAL A 69 -5.95 3.05 19.42
N PRO A 70 -5.39 3.98 18.62
CA PRO A 70 -6.07 5.19 18.23
C PRO A 70 -7.42 4.87 17.60
N ASP A 71 -8.46 5.59 18.03
CA ASP A 71 -9.78 5.49 17.41
C ASP A 71 -9.84 6.33 16.12
N LEU A 72 -10.90 6.15 15.35
CA LEU A 72 -11.18 7.00 14.20
C LEU A 72 -11.39 8.45 14.67
N PRO A 73 -10.81 9.44 13.99
CA PRO A 73 -11.14 10.83 14.25
C PRO A 73 -12.62 11.07 13.94
N ARG A 74 -13.18 12.15 14.47
CA ARG A 74 -14.56 12.58 14.20
C ARG A 74 -14.84 12.52 12.69
N GLN A 75 -15.74 11.63 12.30
CA GLN A 75 -16.23 11.55 10.92
C GLN A 75 -17.34 12.59 10.72
N PRO A 76 -17.15 13.61 9.87
CA PRO A 76 -18.20 14.57 9.59
C PRO A 76 -19.38 13.87 8.91
N ALA A 77 -20.60 14.37 9.15
CA ALA A 77 -21.76 13.89 8.44
C ALA A 77 -21.60 14.14 6.93
N ARG A 78 -22.24 13.29 6.11
CA ARG A 78 -22.24 13.47 4.66
C ARG A 78 -22.77 14.88 4.35
N TRP A 79 -21.96 15.67 3.65
CA TRP A 79 -22.23 17.09 3.27
C TRP A 79 -22.11 18.14 4.38
N GLU A 80 -21.58 17.80 5.56
CA GLU A 80 -21.37 18.77 6.65
C GLU A 80 -20.55 20.01 6.23
N ARG A 81 -19.60 19.84 5.28
CA ARG A 81 -18.74 20.92 4.77
C ARG A 81 -19.37 21.78 3.68
N ASP A 82 -20.46 21.33 3.07
CA ASP A 82 -21.07 21.99 1.91
C ASP A 82 -22.05 23.11 2.33
N GLY A 83 -22.28 23.27 3.65
CA GLY A 83 -23.24 24.21 4.22
C GLY A 83 -24.70 23.78 3.99
N ASP A 84 -25.65 24.46 4.65
CA ASP A 84 -27.11 24.28 4.49
C ASP A 84 -27.62 24.73 3.11
N LYS A 85 -26.87 24.39 2.07
CA LYS A 85 -27.35 24.47 0.71
C LYS A 85 -28.19 23.21 0.53
N ASP A 86 -29.43 23.38 0.09
CA ASP A 86 -30.22 22.31 -0.52
C ASP A 86 -29.38 21.68 -1.63
N ILE A 87 -28.54 20.71 -1.28
CA ILE A 87 -27.81 19.89 -2.23
C ILE A 87 -28.89 19.00 -2.79
N ASP A 88 -29.34 19.37 -4.00
CA ASP A 88 -30.27 18.63 -4.83
C ASP A 88 -30.22 17.14 -4.50
N LYS A 89 -31.30 16.65 -3.87
CA LYS A 89 -31.55 15.23 -3.62
C LYS A 89 -31.56 14.41 -4.92
N ASP A 90 -31.48 15.09 -6.06
CA ASP A 90 -31.51 14.60 -7.42
C ASP A 90 -30.14 14.60 -8.12
N ARG A 91 -29.03 14.89 -7.42
CA ARG A 91 -27.70 14.56 -7.97
C ARG A 91 -27.65 13.05 -8.17
N SER A 92 -27.80 12.64 -9.44
CA SER A 92 -27.75 11.25 -9.90
C SER A 92 -26.70 10.48 -9.13
N LYS A 93 -27.10 9.39 -8.46
CA LYS A 93 -26.23 8.52 -7.66
C LYS A 93 -25.19 7.83 -8.56
N GLY A 94 -24.19 8.58 -8.99
CA GLY A 94 -23.09 8.10 -9.79
C GLY A 94 -22.28 7.06 -9.01
N LYS A 95 -21.85 6.01 -9.71
CA LYS A 95 -20.90 5.02 -9.21
C LYS A 95 -19.47 5.48 -9.49
N ILE A 96 -18.52 4.94 -8.73
CA ILE A 96 -17.08 5.15 -8.91
C ILE A 96 -16.47 3.78 -9.15
N ALA A 97 -15.70 3.63 -10.23
CA ALA A 97 -14.93 2.42 -10.49
C ALA A 97 -13.57 2.53 -9.81
N PHE A 98 -13.20 1.53 -9.01
CA PHE A 98 -11.86 1.38 -8.44
C PHE A 98 -11.17 0.20 -9.11
N VAL A 99 -9.96 0.42 -9.62
CA VAL A 99 -9.11 -0.63 -10.21
C VAL A 99 -7.69 -0.51 -9.66
N SER A 100 -6.96 -1.61 -9.56
CA SER A 100 -5.57 -1.65 -9.07
C SER A 100 -4.89 -2.88 -9.63
N GLY A 101 -3.55 -2.90 -9.68
CA GLY A 101 -2.83 -4.11 -10.06
C GLY A 101 -2.98 -4.48 -11.53
N LEU A 102 -3.08 -3.48 -12.44
CA LEU A 102 -3.18 -3.73 -13.88
C LEU A 102 -1.95 -4.42 -14.45
N GLY A 103 -0.79 -4.28 -13.80
CA GLY A 103 0.39 -5.10 -14.08
C GLY A 103 0.89 -5.06 -15.53
N ILE A 104 0.67 -3.95 -16.25
CA ILE A 104 0.94 -3.84 -17.69
C ILE A 104 2.44 -4.09 -17.92
N ALA A 105 2.78 -5.28 -18.42
CA ALA A 105 4.15 -5.73 -18.63
C ALA A 105 4.55 -5.75 -20.13
N GLY A 106 3.61 -5.45 -21.03
CA GLY A 106 3.82 -5.60 -22.47
C GLY A 106 3.80 -7.06 -22.96
N SER A 107 3.49 -8.01 -22.07
CA SER A 107 3.28 -9.41 -22.41
C SER A 107 1.88 -9.61 -23.01
N SER A 108 1.74 -10.53 -23.97
CA SER A 108 0.48 -10.73 -24.70
C SER A 108 -0.69 -11.25 -23.85
N GLY A 109 -0.43 -11.68 -22.61
CA GLY A 109 -1.46 -12.25 -21.73
C GLY A 109 -2.34 -11.22 -21.00
N ASP A 110 -1.81 -10.00 -20.80
CA ASP A 110 -2.45 -8.98 -19.97
C ASP A 110 -3.44 -8.10 -20.76
N THR A 111 -3.44 -8.21 -22.08
CA THR A 111 -4.18 -7.27 -22.96
C THR A 111 -5.68 -7.54 -22.97
N LEU A 112 -6.12 -8.81 -23.00
CA LEU A 112 -7.54 -9.13 -23.16
C LEU A 112 -8.39 -8.63 -21.98
N ALA A 113 -7.96 -8.84 -20.74
CA ALA A 113 -8.72 -8.39 -19.58
C ALA A 113 -8.80 -6.85 -19.51
N LEU A 114 -7.72 -6.17 -19.90
CA LEU A 114 -7.66 -4.71 -19.97
C LEU A 114 -8.54 -4.16 -21.10
N GLU A 115 -8.57 -4.82 -22.25
CA GLU A 115 -9.46 -4.51 -23.38
C GLU A 115 -10.92 -4.68 -22.97
N LEU A 116 -11.28 -5.80 -22.34
CA LEU A 116 -12.65 -6.03 -21.85
C LEU A 116 -13.08 -5.01 -20.78
N LEU A 117 -12.17 -4.64 -19.87
CA LEU A 117 -12.41 -3.56 -18.90
C LEU A 117 -12.63 -2.22 -19.62
N THR A 118 -11.83 -1.93 -20.64
CA THR A 118 -11.95 -0.72 -21.45
C THR A 118 -13.28 -0.69 -22.18
N ASP A 119 -13.66 -1.79 -22.82
CA ASP A 119 -14.94 -1.92 -23.53
C ASP A 119 -16.13 -1.77 -22.59
N TYR A 120 -16.05 -2.37 -21.41
CA TYR A 120 -17.07 -2.21 -20.38
C TYR A 120 -17.21 -0.74 -19.95
N LEU A 121 -16.11 -0.07 -19.59
CA LEU A 121 -16.13 1.31 -19.14
C LEU A 121 -16.55 2.30 -20.24
N LEU A 122 -16.25 2.01 -21.50
CA LEU A 122 -16.71 2.77 -22.66
C LEU A 122 -18.16 2.46 -23.04
N GLY A 123 -18.77 1.42 -22.46
CA GLY A 123 -20.16 1.03 -22.70
C GLY A 123 -20.37 0.15 -23.93
N TYR A 124 -19.32 -0.41 -24.52
CA TYR A 124 -19.40 -1.31 -25.68
C TYR A 124 -19.95 -2.70 -25.35
N THR A 125 -20.01 -3.08 -24.07
CA THR A 125 -20.59 -4.36 -23.62
C THR A 125 -22.13 -4.36 -23.60
N GLY A 126 -22.77 -3.28 -24.06
CA GLY A 126 -24.22 -3.12 -24.04
C GLY A 126 -24.78 -2.73 -22.67
N PRO A 127 -26.02 -2.22 -22.62
CA PRO A 127 -26.66 -1.86 -21.35
C PRO A 127 -26.98 -3.13 -20.55
N SER A 128 -26.52 -3.20 -19.30
CA SER A 128 -27.12 -4.13 -18.34
C SER A 128 -28.55 -3.65 -18.10
N ALA A 129 -29.53 -4.39 -18.63
CA ALA A 129 -30.94 -4.01 -18.64
C ALA A 129 -31.60 -4.07 -17.25
N THR A 130 -30.88 -4.57 -16.24
CA THR A 130 -31.37 -4.79 -14.89
C THR A 130 -30.45 -4.15 -13.86
N ASP A 131 -31.02 -3.48 -12.86
CA ASP A 131 -30.33 -3.11 -11.62
C ASP A 131 -30.18 -4.35 -10.72
N ASP A 132 -29.70 -5.45 -11.31
CA ASP A 132 -29.35 -6.67 -10.59
C ASP A 132 -27.96 -6.51 -9.98
N GLU A 133 -27.87 -6.61 -8.65
CA GLU A 133 -26.60 -6.52 -7.91
C GLU A 133 -25.63 -7.67 -8.24
N ALA A 134 -26.11 -8.76 -8.85
CA ALA A 134 -25.27 -9.87 -9.29
C ALA A 134 -24.52 -9.58 -10.61
N LEU A 135 -24.89 -8.52 -11.33
CA LEU A 135 -24.29 -8.13 -12.61
C LEU A 135 -23.51 -6.81 -12.49
N PRO A 136 -22.51 -6.59 -13.37
CA PRO A 136 -21.79 -5.33 -13.39
C PRO A 136 -22.76 -4.17 -13.68
N PRO A 137 -22.63 -3.03 -12.98
CA PRO A 137 -23.54 -1.91 -13.16
C PRO A 137 -23.49 -1.37 -14.58
N ASN A 138 -24.55 -0.67 -15.00
CA ASN A 138 -24.50 0.04 -16.28
C ASN A 138 -23.37 1.07 -16.26
N ALA A 139 -22.45 0.97 -17.24
CA ALA A 139 -21.27 1.82 -17.34
C ALA A 139 -21.61 3.32 -17.39
N SER A 140 -22.77 3.69 -17.95
CA SER A 140 -23.26 5.08 -17.95
C SER A 140 -23.44 5.70 -16.56
N LYS A 141 -23.64 4.87 -15.52
CA LYS A 141 -23.74 5.33 -14.12
C LYS A 141 -22.36 5.57 -13.49
N ILE A 142 -21.27 5.10 -14.10
CA ILE A 142 -19.90 5.30 -13.60
C ILE A 142 -19.43 6.70 -13.98
N THR A 143 -19.17 7.51 -12.97
CA THR A 143 -18.81 8.94 -13.17
C THR A 143 -17.32 9.21 -12.97
N ARG A 144 -16.61 8.29 -12.32
CA ARG A 144 -15.19 8.43 -11.97
C ARG A 144 -14.52 7.06 -12.01
N LEU A 145 -13.27 7.04 -12.47
CA LEU A 145 -12.36 5.91 -12.39
C LEU A 145 -11.19 6.28 -11.48
N ILE A 146 -10.87 5.42 -10.52
CA ILE A 146 -9.72 5.56 -9.63
C ILE A 146 -8.80 4.35 -9.84
N ILE A 147 -7.56 4.61 -10.23
CA ILE A 147 -6.52 3.58 -10.40
C ILE A 147 -5.60 3.62 -9.16
N ALA A 148 -5.76 2.64 -8.26
CA ALA A 148 -5.07 2.55 -6.97
C ALA A 148 -3.78 1.71 -7.06
N GLY A 149 -2.82 2.16 -7.88
CA GLY A 149 -1.46 1.63 -7.90
C GLY A 149 -1.27 0.27 -8.62
N ASN A 150 -0.01 -0.17 -8.68
CA ASN A 150 0.45 -1.39 -9.36
C ASN A 150 0.00 -1.50 -10.83
N SER A 151 -0.01 -0.36 -11.55
CA SER A 151 -0.46 -0.33 -12.94
C SER A 151 0.53 -0.94 -13.93
N LEU A 152 1.83 -0.92 -13.61
CA LEU A 152 2.89 -1.47 -14.45
C LEU A 152 3.42 -2.78 -13.85
N GLY A 153 3.78 -3.72 -14.72
CA GLY A 153 4.38 -4.99 -14.34
C GLY A 153 5.80 -4.84 -13.82
N ALA A 154 6.25 -5.82 -13.03
CA ALA A 154 7.60 -5.81 -12.43
C ALA A 154 8.70 -5.75 -13.50
N ASP A 155 8.53 -6.46 -14.62
CA ASP A 155 9.52 -6.52 -15.70
C ASP A 155 9.77 -5.14 -16.32
N VAL A 156 8.72 -4.35 -16.52
CA VAL A 156 8.81 -2.97 -17.05
C VAL A 156 9.52 -2.06 -16.05
N ILE A 157 9.27 -2.25 -14.76
CA ILE A 157 9.93 -1.48 -13.69
C ILE A 157 11.41 -1.85 -13.61
N GLU A 158 11.75 -3.13 -13.71
CA GLU A 158 13.13 -3.63 -13.69
C GLU A 158 13.92 -3.15 -14.91
N GLU A 159 13.33 -3.18 -16.10
CA GLU A 159 13.94 -2.68 -17.34
C GLU A 159 14.20 -1.16 -17.29
N ALA A 160 13.23 -0.39 -16.77
CA ALA A 160 13.38 1.04 -16.56
C ALA A 160 14.50 1.37 -15.54
N ALA A 161 14.56 0.61 -14.43
CA ALA A 161 15.60 0.77 -13.40
C ALA A 161 16.99 0.42 -13.93
N ALA A 162 17.12 -0.65 -14.72
CA ALA A 162 18.37 -1.05 -15.36
C ALA A 162 18.87 0.03 -16.34
N SER A 163 17.96 0.59 -17.14
CA SER A 163 18.26 1.66 -18.11
C SER A 163 18.70 2.96 -17.43
N ALA A 164 18.03 3.35 -16.34
CA ALA A 164 18.41 4.52 -15.54
C ALA A 164 19.79 4.35 -14.89
N THR A 165 20.09 3.14 -14.42
CA THR A 165 21.40 2.80 -13.83
C THR A 165 22.50 2.87 -14.88
N GLN A 166 22.27 2.35 -16.09
CA GLN A 166 23.23 2.47 -17.19
C GLN A 166 23.46 3.93 -17.57
N ALA A 167 22.40 4.74 -17.70
CA ALA A 167 22.53 6.17 -18.00
C ALA A 167 23.37 6.92 -16.94
N ALA A 168 23.19 6.61 -15.65
CA ALA A 168 23.98 7.19 -14.57
C ALA A 168 25.45 6.77 -14.60
N VAL A 169 25.74 5.50 -14.94
CA VAL A 169 27.12 4.99 -15.12
C VAL A 169 27.79 5.65 -16.32
N PHE A 170 27.10 5.81 -17.46
CA PHE A 170 27.63 6.51 -18.63
C PHE A 170 27.89 8.00 -18.36
N ALA A 171 27.03 8.66 -17.58
CA ALA A 171 27.23 10.06 -17.17
C ALA A 171 28.47 10.23 -16.26
N ARG A 172 28.69 9.32 -15.29
CA ARG A 172 29.90 9.33 -14.44
C ARG A 172 31.17 9.08 -15.24
N LYS A 173 31.13 8.20 -16.24
CA LYS A 173 32.29 7.90 -17.12
C LYS A 173 32.67 9.08 -18.01
N LYS A 174 31.71 9.92 -18.43
CA LYS A 174 31.98 11.18 -19.15
C LYS A 174 32.66 12.24 -18.28
N ASN A 175 32.36 12.28 -16.98
CA ASN A 175 32.95 13.25 -16.04
C ASN A 175 34.31 12.82 -15.49
N ALA A 176 34.70 11.55 -15.64
CA ALA A 176 36.02 11.06 -15.28
C ALA A 176 37.05 11.34 -16.42
N LYS A 177 37.28 12.62 -16.76
CA LYS A 177 38.45 12.99 -17.57
C LYS A 177 39.68 13.00 -16.68
N LYS A 178 40.61 12.10 -17.03
CA LYS A 178 41.89 11.79 -16.39
C LYS A 178 42.82 13.01 -16.43
N TYR A 179 43.05 13.67 -15.30
CA TYR A 179 44.17 14.60 -15.15
C TYR A 179 45.46 13.76 -15.05
N GLY A 180 46.12 13.56 -16.19
CA GLY A 180 47.49 13.06 -16.25
C GLY A 180 48.43 14.24 -16.32
N TYR A 181 49.14 14.51 -15.23
CA TYR A 181 50.25 15.44 -15.18
C TYR A 181 51.46 14.72 -15.79
N ASP A 182 51.79 15.02 -17.04
CA ASP A 182 53.02 14.52 -17.66
C ASP A 182 54.09 15.58 -17.44
N ALA A 183 55.00 15.30 -16.51
CA ALA A 183 56.15 16.13 -16.22
C ALA A 183 57.41 15.34 -16.58
N SER A 184 57.99 15.67 -17.75
CA SER A 184 59.42 15.88 -18.02
C SER A 184 59.60 16.14 -19.51
#